data_AF-A0A067T5D7-F1
#
_entry.id   AF-A0A067T5D7-F1
#
_cell.length_a   1.000
_cell.length_b   1.000
_cell.length_c   1.000
_cell.angle_alpha   90.00
_cell.angle_beta   90.00
_cell.angle_gamma   90.00
#
_symmetry.space_group_name_H-M   'P 1'
#
loop_
_entity.id
_entity.type
_entity.pdbx_description
1 polymer ?
#
loop_
_entity_poly.entity_id
_entity_poly.type
_entity_poly.pdbx_seq_one_letter_code
_entity_poly.pdbx_strand_id
1 'polypeptide(L)'
;MNKTGIYRASIIQLLINKIYFRNKTDDGVTNPEFSEDGKLPMVTIALILTLVENNLDEWVTGEHADVPFTANAYKQKYLSHLKRLTEFDEKTREADIVPRLCTHLLKMARKHAKVTDSAIGLLGAGELLDADVEAAKKEWEGLVLSDEE
;
A
#
# COMPACT_ATOMS: atom_id res chain seq x y z
N MET A 1 -14.25 11.35 -20.82
CA MET A 1 -15.10 11.80 -19.70
C MET A 1 -15.78 10.57 -19.11
N ASN A 2 -15.37 10.12 -17.91
CA ASN A 2 -16.05 9.06 -17.15
C ASN A 2 -15.77 9.28 -15.65
N LYS A 3 -16.66 10.05 -14.99
CA LYS A 3 -16.63 10.29 -13.54
C LYS A 3 -17.41 9.18 -12.85
N THR A 4 -16.73 8.08 -12.57
CA THR A 4 -17.27 6.96 -11.77
C THR A 4 -16.72 7.06 -10.36
N GLY A 5 -17.55 7.44 -9.39
CA GLY A 5 -17.25 7.47 -7.95
C GLY A 5 -16.47 8.71 -7.46
N ILE A 6 -17.02 9.42 -6.48
CA ILE A 6 -16.43 10.59 -5.78
C ILE A 6 -15.01 10.34 -5.23
N TYR A 7 -14.61 9.07 -5.08
CA TYR A 7 -13.28 8.66 -4.63
C TYR A 7 -12.48 7.90 -5.70
N ARG A 8 -12.75 8.09 -7.01
CA ARG A 8 -11.75 7.75 -8.04
C ARG A 8 -10.60 8.74 -7.97
N ALA A 9 -9.83 8.54 -6.93
CA ALA A 9 -8.77 9.35 -6.42
C ALA A 9 -7.50 9.10 -7.24
N SER A 10 -7.50 9.56 -8.49
CA SER A 10 -6.31 9.52 -9.34
C SER A 10 -5.09 10.06 -8.60
N ILE A 11 -5.27 11.14 -7.82
CA ILE A 11 -4.22 11.74 -7.02
C ILE A 11 -3.78 10.86 -5.83
N ILE A 12 -4.71 10.24 -5.10
CA ILE A 12 -4.36 9.38 -3.95
C ILE A 12 -3.61 8.14 -4.45
N GLN A 13 -4.11 7.46 -5.49
CA GLN A 13 -3.40 6.32 -6.09
C GLN A 13 -2.04 6.74 -6.64
N LEU A 14 -1.96 7.90 -7.33
CA LEU A 14 -0.71 8.41 -7.87
C LEU A 14 0.32 8.67 -6.76
N LEU A 15 -0.09 9.30 -5.66
CA LEU A 15 0.80 9.59 -4.54
C LEU A 15 1.22 8.31 -3.80
N ILE A 16 0.29 7.36 -3.56
CA ILE A 16 0.63 6.04 -3.00
C ILE A 16 1.70 5.35 -3.87
N ASN A 17 1.49 5.32 -5.18
CA ASN A 17 2.44 4.75 -6.13
C ASN A 17 3.80 5.47 -6.08
N LYS A 18 3.80 6.80 -6.04
CA LYS A 18 5.03 7.59 -6.10
C LYS A 18 5.87 7.53 -4.82
N ILE A 19 5.20 7.42 -3.67
CA ILE A 19 5.81 7.51 -2.34
C ILE A 19 6.15 6.13 -1.78
N TYR A 20 5.26 5.15 -1.90
CA TYR A 20 5.41 3.85 -1.22
C TYR A 20 5.53 2.66 -2.17
N PHE A 21 5.15 2.78 -3.45
CA PHE A 21 5.08 1.65 -4.38
C PHE A 21 5.68 1.96 -5.75
N ARG A 22 6.78 2.72 -5.83
CA ARG A 22 7.38 3.09 -7.11
C ARG A 22 7.98 1.89 -7.82
N ASN A 23 8.53 0.97 -7.04
CA ASN A 23 9.22 -0.24 -7.51
C ASN A 23 9.16 -1.33 -6.43
N LYS A 24 9.79 -2.48 -6.70
CA LYS A 24 9.73 -3.67 -5.83
C LYS A 24 10.51 -3.54 -4.51
N THR A 25 11.37 -2.54 -4.37
CA THR A 25 12.21 -2.34 -3.18
C THR A 25 11.68 -1.26 -2.26
N ASP A 26 10.65 -0.51 -2.67
CA ASP A 26 10.04 0.51 -1.82
C ASP A 26 9.28 -0.10 -0.63
N ASP A 27 9.16 0.68 0.44
CA ASP A 27 8.58 0.28 1.72
C ASP A 27 7.20 -0.36 1.59
N GLY A 28 6.33 0.13 0.71
CA GLY A 28 5.00 -0.45 0.52
C GLY A 28 5.00 -1.88 -0.01
N VAL A 29 6.09 -2.31 -0.64
CA VAL A 29 6.29 -3.68 -1.13
C VAL A 29 7.04 -4.53 -0.12
N THR A 30 8.05 -3.98 0.54
CA THR A 30 8.97 -4.74 1.39
C THR A 30 8.54 -4.80 2.86
N ASN A 31 7.77 -3.82 3.34
CA ASN A 31 7.24 -3.80 4.70
C ASN A 31 5.86 -4.49 4.75
N PRO A 32 5.72 -5.62 5.48
CA PRO A 32 4.46 -6.33 5.64
C PRO A 32 3.32 -5.47 6.18
N GLU A 33 3.60 -4.46 7.01
CA GLU A 33 2.59 -3.58 7.64
C GLU A 33 1.72 -2.84 6.61
N PHE A 34 2.22 -2.63 5.39
CA PHE A 34 1.43 -2.03 4.31
C PHE A 34 0.36 -2.95 3.72
N SER A 35 0.34 -4.22 4.12
CA SER A 35 -0.48 -5.25 3.48
C SER A 35 -0.80 -6.48 4.33
N GLU A 36 -0.62 -6.40 5.65
CA GLU A 36 -0.75 -7.52 6.59
C GLU A 36 -2.10 -8.25 6.44
N ASP A 37 -3.20 -7.50 6.24
CA ASP A 37 -4.55 -8.05 6.05
C ASP A 37 -5.03 -8.00 4.59
N GLY A 38 -4.12 -7.81 3.64
CA GLY A 38 -4.44 -7.64 2.21
C GLY A 38 -5.13 -6.31 1.88
N LYS A 39 -5.09 -5.32 2.78
CA LYS A 39 -5.63 -3.97 2.57
C LYS A 39 -4.55 -2.94 2.83
N LEU A 40 -4.64 -1.82 2.13
CA LEU A 40 -3.79 -0.67 2.47
C LEU A 40 -4.25 -0.09 3.82
N PRO A 41 -3.34 0.19 4.77
CA PRO A 41 -3.72 0.78 6.04
C PRO A 41 -4.41 2.14 5.86
N MET A 42 -5.50 2.37 6.59
CA MET A 42 -6.23 3.65 6.55
C MET A 42 -5.35 4.83 7.00
N VAL A 43 -4.38 4.56 7.89
CA VAL A 43 -3.37 5.54 8.32
C VAL A 43 -2.55 6.06 7.14
N THR A 44 -2.22 5.20 6.16
CA THR A 44 -1.52 5.60 4.94
C THR A 44 -2.38 6.53 4.09
N ILE A 45 -3.68 6.23 3.96
CA ILE A 45 -4.62 7.09 3.21
C ILE A 45 -4.76 8.45 3.91
N ALA A 46 -4.92 8.46 5.23
CA ALA A 46 -5.00 9.70 6.01
C ALA A 46 -3.75 10.56 5.84
N LEU A 47 -2.56 9.95 5.80
CA LEU A 47 -1.31 10.66 5.57
C LEU A 47 -1.23 11.27 4.18
N ILE A 48 -1.67 10.54 3.14
CA ILE A 48 -1.75 11.06 1.77
C ILE A 48 -2.74 12.22 1.67
N LEU A 49 -3.91 12.14 2.32
CA LEU A 49 -4.87 13.25 2.38
C LEU A 49 -4.27 14.48 3.06
N THR A 50 -3.49 14.27 4.12
CA THR A 50 -2.80 15.34 4.85
C THR A 50 -1.74 16.00 3.98
N LEU A 51 -0.99 15.20 3.20
CA LEU A 51 -0.03 15.71 2.23
C LEU A 51 -0.73 16.53 1.14
N VAL A 52 -1.86 16.06 0.61
CA VAL A 52 -2.66 16.82 -0.36
C VAL A 52 -3.11 18.16 0.24
N GLU A 53 -3.59 18.16 1.49
CA GLU A 53 -3.97 19.40 2.18
C GLU A 53 -2.78 20.35 2.38
N ASN A 54 -1.61 19.84 2.74
CA ASN A 54 -0.39 20.65 2.82
C ASN A 54 -0.03 21.31 1.49
N ASN A 55 -0.07 20.56 0.38
CA ASN A 55 0.15 21.13 -0.95
C ASN A 55 -0.90 22.19 -1.33
N LEU A 56 -2.13 22.10 -0.80
CA LEU A 56 -3.15 23.13 -1.01
C LEU A 56 -2.88 24.38 -0.14
N ASP A 57 -2.38 24.20 1.08
CA ASP A 57 -2.02 25.31 1.96
C ASP A 57 -0.91 26.19 1.37
N GLU A 58 0.02 25.62 0.60
CA GLU A 58 1.07 26.36 -0.12
C GLU A 58 0.53 27.43 -1.08
N TRP A 59 -0.74 27.33 -1.48
CA TRP A 59 -1.37 28.22 -2.47
C TRP A 59 -2.54 29.02 -1.90
N VAL A 60 -2.77 28.98 -0.58
CA VAL A 60 -3.94 29.61 0.06
C VAL A 60 -4.06 31.10 -0.22
N THR A 61 -2.94 31.82 -0.34
CA THR A 61 -2.92 33.27 -0.58
C THR A 61 -3.05 33.65 -2.06
N GLY A 62 -3.06 32.66 -2.96
CA GLY A 62 -2.96 32.87 -4.41
C GLY A 62 -1.53 33.03 -4.92
N GLU A 63 -0.55 33.13 -4.02
CA GLU A 63 0.88 33.09 -4.32
C GLU A 63 1.48 31.80 -3.73
N HIS A 64 2.46 31.21 -4.40
CA HIS A 64 3.15 30.03 -3.87
C HIS A 64 3.99 30.40 -2.65
N ALA A 65 3.78 29.69 -1.55
CA ALA A 65 4.60 29.76 -0.35
C ALA A 65 5.04 28.34 0.03
N ASP A 66 6.31 28.18 0.38
CA ASP A 66 6.83 26.90 0.88
C ASP A 66 6.32 26.66 2.30
N VAL A 67 5.44 25.66 2.46
CA VAL A 67 4.86 25.28 3.75
C VAL A 67 5.39 23.90 4.14
N PRO A 68 6.25 23.79 5.16
CA PRO A 68 6.93 22.54 5.45
C PRO A 68 5.96 21.47 5.98
N PHE A 69 5.97 20.30 5.34
CA PHE A 69 5.22 19.12 5.78
C PHE A 69 5.86 18.50 7.03
N THR A 70 5.47 18.99 8.21
CA THR A 70 6.00 18.50 9.50
C THR A 70 4.90 17.91 10.38
N ALA A 71 5.28 16.95 11.22
CA ALA A 71 4.36 16.37 12.20
C ALA A 71 3.78 17.43 13.14
N ASN A 72 4.58 18.42 13.59
CA ASN A 72 4.09 19.46 14.50
C ASN A 72 2.98 20.32 13.86
N ALA A 73 3.13 20.68 12.59
CA ALA A 73 2.16 21.51 11.88
C ALA A 73 0.91 20.73 11.44
N TYR A 74 1.08 19.48 11.00
CA TYR A 74 0.01 18.72 10.34
C TYR A 74 -0.60 17.58 11.16
N LYS A 75 -0.12 17.30 12.39
CA LYS A 75 -0.67 16.21 13.22
C LYS A 75 -2.18 16.33 13.44
N GLN A 76 -2.70 17.53 13.70
CA GLN A 76 -4.14 17.70 13.92
C GLN A 76 -4.96 17.45 12.65
N LYS A 77 -4.46 17.90 11.49
CA LYS A 77 -5.09 17.63 10.19
C LYS A 77 -5.07 16.12 9.88
N TYR A 78 -3.94 15.46 10.11
CA TYR A 78 -3.81 14.00 9.99
C TYR A 78 -4.81 13.25 10.87
N LEU A 79 -4.88 13.56 12.17
CA LEU A 79 -5.83 12.94 13.09
C LEU A 79 -7.28 13.20 12.68
N SER A 80 -7.57 14.41 12.18
CA SER A 80 -8.90 14.73 11.67
C SER A 80 -9.26 13.92 10.43
N HIS A 81 -8.33 13.71 9.49
CA HIS A 81 -8.57 12.86 8.31
C HIS A 81 -8.77 11.42 8.69
N LEU A 82 -7.92 10.89 9.58
CA LEU A 82 -8.05 9.52 10.07
C LEU A 82 -9.41 9.31 10.76
N LYS A 83 -9.80 10.22 11.66
CA LYS A 83 -11.11 10.18 12.33
C LYS A 83 -12.26 10.16 11.32
N ARG A 84 -12.24 11.04 10.31
CA ARG A 84 -13.28 11.08 9.27
C ARG A 84 -13.33 9.80 8.45
N LEU A 85 -12.18 9.23 8.11
CA LEU A 85 -12.10 7.95 7.40
C LEU A 85 -12.69 6.81 8.24
N THR A 86 -12.38 6.76 9.54
CA THR A 86 -12.96 5.78 10.47
C THR A 86 -14.47 5.95 10.61
N GLU A 87 -14.95 7.16 10.83
CA GLU A 87 -16.40 7.43 10.89
C GLU A 87 -17.11 7.08 9.57
N PHE A 88 -16.44 7.29 8.43
CA PHE A 88 -16.99 6.92 7.12
C PHE A 88 -17.06 5.41 6.95
N ASP A 89 -16.04 4.68 7.36
CA ASP A 89 -16.06 3.21 7.39
C ASP A 89 -17.20 2.70 8.28
N GLU A 90 -17.32 3.23 9.49
CA GLU A 90 -18.39 2.84 10.42
C GLU A 90 -19.79 3.08 9.85
N LYS A 91 -20.01 4.22 9.19
CA LYS A 91 -21.31 4.58 8.57
C LYS A 91 -21.60 3.79 7.31
N THR A 92 -20.59 3.22 6.66
CA THR A 92 -20.73 2.48 5.39
C THR A 92 -20.41 1.00 5.54
N ARG A 93 -20.34 0.51 6.78
CA ARG A 93 -19.96 -0.85 7.15
C ARG A 93 -20.77 -1.92 6.42
N GLU A 94 -22.09 -1.73 6.31
CA GLU A 94 -22.99 -2.68 5.62
C GLU A 94 -22.66 -2.83 4.13
N ALA A 95 -22.00 -1.83 3.53
CA ALA A 95 -21.61 -1.81 2.13
C ALA A 95 -20.12 -2.09 1.90
N ASP A 96 -19.33 -2.28 2.97
CA ASP A 96 -17.87 -2.50 2.95
C ASP A 96 -17.10 -1.50 2.05
N ILE A 97 -17.52 -0.23 2.01
CA ILE A 97 -16.97 0.73 1.04
C ILE A 97 -15.48 0.98 1.30
N VAL A 98 -15.09 1.28 2.54
CA VAL A 98 -13.70 1.59 2.88
C VAL A 98 -12.78 0.36 2.75
N PRO A 99 -13.15 -0.84 3.26
CA PRO A 99 -12.36 -2.04 3.03
C PRO A 99 -12.11 -2.32 1.54
N ARG A 100 -13.15 -2.23 0.70
CA ARG A 100 -13.03 -2.43 -0.75
C ARG A 100 -12.12 -1.39 -1.40
N LEU A 101 -12.19 -0.13 -0.95
CA LEU A 101 -11.30 0.94 -1.41
C LEU A 101 -9.84 0.62 -1.05
N CYS A 102 -9.56 0.25 0.19
CA CYS A 102 -8.20 -0.09 0.65
C CYS A 102 -7.61 -1.29 -0.10
N THR A 103 -8.39 -2.36 -0.30
CA THR A 103 -7.97 -3.51 -1.13
C THR A 103 -7.68 -3.08 -2.56
N HIS A 104 -8.55 -2.24 -3.15
CA HIS A 104 -8.37 -1.77 -4.53
C HIS A 104 -7.09 -0.94 -4.68
N LEU A 105 -6.85 0.01 -3.77
CA LEU A 105 -5.66 0.86 -3.78
C LEU A 105 -4.38 0.03 -3.66
N LEU A 106 -4.34 -0.92 -2.73
CA LEU A 106 -3.19 -1.81 -2.55
C LEU A 106 -2.93 -2.65 -3.81
N LYS A 107 -3.99 -3.26 -4.38
CA LYS A 107 -3.88 -4.07 -5.60
C LYS A 107 -3.30 -3.25 -6.75
N MET A 108 -3.80 -2.03 -6.96
CA MET A 108 -3.30 -1.15 -8.03
C MET A 108 -1.87 -0.68 -7.77
N ALA A 109 -1.51 -0.44 -6.51
CA ALA A 109 -0.16 -0.03 -6.12
C ALA A 109 0.88 -1.15 -6.33
N ARG A 110 0.57 -2.38 -5.89
CA ARG A 110 1.42 -3.56 -6.15
C ARG A 110 1.60 -3.83 -7.65
N LYS A 111 0.51 -3.73 -8.42
CA LYS A 111 0.58 -3.82 -9.89
C LYS A 111 1.49 -2.75 -10.48
N HIS A 112 1.43 -1.51 -9.99
CA HIS A 112 2.30 -0.42 -10.44
C HIS A 112 3.78 -0.72 -10.16
N ALA A 113 4.09 -1.24 -8.97
CA ALA A 113 5.43 -1.70 -8.59
C ALA A 113 5.91 -2.95 -9.36
N LYS A 114 5.09 -3.50 -10.28
CA LYS A 114 5.35 -4.74 -11.03
C LYS A 114 5.55 -5.95 -10.12
N VAL A 115 4.96 -5.93 -8.92
CA VAL A 115 4.90 -7.10 -8.05
C VAL A 115 4.02 -8.12 -8.77
N THR A 116 4.60 -9.27 -9.12
CA THR A 116 3.85 -10.39 -9.67
C THR A 116 3.05 -11.00 -8.53
N ASP A 117 1.76 -11.28 -8.74
CA ASP A 117 0.87 -11.89 -7.74
C ASP A 117 1.29 -13.33 -7.35
N SER A 118 2.48 -13.78 -7.77
CA SER A 118 3.13 -15.06 -7.41
C SER A 118 3.49 -15.18 -5.93
N ALA A 119 2.99 -14.30 -5.07
CA ALA A 119 3.20 -14.33 -3.61
C ALA A 119 1.94 -13.94 -2.81
N ILE A 120 0.76 -13.77 -3.43
CA ILE A 120 -0.49 -13.47 -2.69
C ILE A 120 -1.17 -14.77 -2.18
N GLY A 121 -0.49 -15.91 -2.27
CA GLY A 121 -0.87 -17.16 -1.59
C GLY A 121 -0.25 -17.36 -0.19
N LEU A 122 0.67 -16.50 0.26
CA LEU A 122 1.55 -16.77 1.42
C LEU A 122 1.14 -16.07 2.73
N LEU A 123 -0.10 -15.63 2.87
CA LEU A 123 -0.66 -15.18 4.16
C LEU A 123 -1.71 -16.16 4.73
N GLY A 124 -1.87 -17.33 4.12
CA GLY A 124 -2.41 -18.51 4.79
C GLY A 124 -1.24 -19.44 5.12
N ALA A 125 -1.22 -19.97 6.35
CA ALA A 125 -0.29 -20.95 6.90
C ALA A 125 0.62 -21.69 5.90
N GLY A 126 1.92 -21.73 6.19
CA GLY A 126 2.92 -22.45 5.42
C GLY A 126 2.51 -23.89 5.10
N GLU A 127 2.29 -24.16 3.82
CA GLU A 127 2.45 -25.46 3.22
C GLU A 127 3.63 -25.36 2.25
N LEU A 128 4.66 -26.17 2.50
CA LEU A 128 5.70 -26.49 1.52
C LEU A 128 4.97 -26.95 0.25
N LEU A 129 5.12 -26.22 -0.87
CA LEU A 129 4.49 -26.62 -2.11
C LEU A 129 5.22 -27.85 -2.65
N ASP A 130 4.51 -28.77 -3.29
CA ASP A 130 5.12 -29.94 -3.94
C ASP A 130 6.22 -29.52 -4.94
N ALA A 131 6.07 -28.35 -5.55
CA ALA A 131 7.09 -27.77 -6.43
C ALA A 131 8.39 -27.38 -5.69
N ASP A 132 8.29 -26.90 -4.44
CA ASP A 132 9.45 -26.56 -3.61
C ASP A 132 10.17 -27.84 -3.17
N VAL A 133 9.42 -28.90 -2.85
CA VAL A 133 9.96 -30.23 -2.50
C VAL A 133 10.65 -30.89 -3.70
N GLU A 134 10.05 -30.84 -4.88
CA GLU A 134 10.64 -31.40 -6.10
C GLU A 134 11.87 -30.62 -6.59
N ALA A 135 11.86 -29.28 -6.44
CA ALA A 135 13.04 -28.46 -6.72
C ALA A 135 14.20 -28.81 -5.78
N ALA A 136 13.93 -28.94 -4.47
CA ALA A 136 14.94 -29.33 -3.49
C ALA A 136 15.50 -30.74 -3.73
N LYS A 137 14.66 -31.72 -4.09
CA LYS A 137 15.11 -33.08 -4.45
C LYS A 137 16.05 -33.06 -5.66
N LYS A 138 15.69 -32.31 -6.71
CA LYS A 138 16.50 -32.23 -7.93
C LYS A 138 17.84 -31.53 -7.69
N GLU A 139 17.87 -30.52 -6.83
CA GLU A 139 19.10 -29.84 -6.41
C GLU A 139 20.01 -30.80 -5.64
N TRP A 140 19.43 -31.62 -4.75
CA TRP A 140 20.16 -32.64 -4.00
C TRP A 140 20.67 -33.80 -4.87
N GLU A 141 19.89 -34.26 -5.85
CA GLU A 141 20.32 -35.32 -6.79
C GLU A 141 21.46 -34.88 -7.72
N GLY A 142 21.59 -33.57 -7.98
CA GLY A 142 22.68 -33.00 -8.77
C GLY A 142 23.96 -32.72 -7.96
N LEU A 143 23.88 -32.77 -6.63
CA LEU A 143 25.04 -32.60 -5.75
C LEU A 143 25.84 -33.91 -5.70
N VAL A 144 26.85 -34.02 -6.56
CA VAL A 144 27.95 -34.96 -6.34
C VAL A 144 28.79 -34.39 -5.21
N LEU A 145 28.51 -34.81 -3.97
CA LEU A 145 29.41 -34.59 -2.85
C LEU A 145 30.67 -35.42 -3.11
N SER A 146 31.74 -34.76 -3.54
CA SER A 146 33.05 -35.40 -3.65
C SER A 146 33.64 -35.52 -2.25
N ASP A 147 33.63 -36.74 -1.71
CA ASP A 147 34.43 -37.08 -0.54
C ASP A 147 35.88 -37.36 -0.99
N GLU A 148 36.65 -36.30 -1.21
CA GLU A 148 38.12 -36.41 -1.31
C GLU A 148 38.78 -35.33 -0.44
N GLU A 149 39.54 -35.83 0.56
CA GLU A 149 40.51 -35.11 1.41
C GLU A 149 41.69 -34.53 0.61
#